data_AF-A0A0F9RTD7-F1
#
_entry.id   AF-A0A0F9RTD7-F1
#
_cell.length_a   1.000
_cell.length_b   1.000
_cell.length_c   1.000
_cell.angle_alpha   90.00
_cell.angle_beta   90.00
_cell.angle_gamma   90.00
#
_symmetry.space_group_name_H-M   'P 1'
#
loop_
_entity.id
_entity.type
_entity.pdbx_description
1 polymer ?
#
loop_
_entity_poly.entity_id
_entity_poly.type
_entity_poly.pdbx_seq_one_letter_code
_entity_poly.pdbx_strand_id
1 'polypeptide(L)'
;MIRIGTCPKKLNEGGYKKYMENKGYKCIKLSRANRESIIHSFKYLRDYYNHWAEINDFLDFKLEKCFKVGSPDFLIIDRIGNYWLCEFKSKNDFLSVNQLSWLKRNEELPIEITIAVD
;
A
#
# COMPACT_ATOMS: atom_id res chain seq x y z
N MET A 1 4.85 -3.26 10.94
CA MET A 1 3.80 -4.01 11.69
C MET A 1 2.83 -4.61 10.68
N ILE A 2 2.57 -5.93 10.72
CA ILE A 2 1.62 -6.57 9.80
C ILE A 2 0.26 -6.70 10.52
N ARG A 3 -0.81 -6.27 9.86
CA ARG A 3 -2.20 -6.47 10.30
C ARG A 3 -2.96 -7.30 9.27
N ILE A 4 -3.84 -8.17 9.73
CA ILE A 4 -4.75 -8.92 8.87
C ILE A 4 -6.13 -8.30 9.06
N GLY A 5 -6.70 -7.78 7.97
CA GLY A 5 -8.02 -7.17 7.96
C GLY A 5 -9.00 -8.02 7.16
N THR A 6 -10.26 -8.09 7.60
CA THR A 6 -11.32 -8.73 6.82
C THR A 6 -11.95 -7.72 5.88
N CYS A 7 -12.18 -8.12 4.64
CA CYS A 7 -12.96 -7.34 3.70
C CYS A 7 -14.45 -7.57 4.00
N PRO A 8 -15.27 -6.53 4.22
CA PRO A 8 -16.65 -6.73 4.65
C PRO A 8 -17.59 -7.26 3.55
N LYS A 9 -17.08 -7.54 2.34
CA LYS A 9 -17.85 -8.03 1.19
C LYS A 9 -16.95 -8.84 0.24
N LYS A 10 -17.59 -9.73 -0.52
CA LYS A 10 -17.06 -10.36 -1.76
C LYS A 10 -16.73 -9.30 -2.81
N LEU A 11 -15.57 -8.68 -2.66
CA LEU A 11 -15.03 -7.70 -3.58
C LEU A 11 -13.88 -8.35 -4.35
N ASN A 12 -13.79 -8.10 -5.64
CA ASN A 12 -12.54 -8.30 -6.36
C ASN A 12 -11.62 -7.07 -6.13
N GLU A 13 -10.40 -7.13 -6.66
CA GLU A 13 -9.39 -6.07 -6.54
C GLU A 13 -9.95 -4.66 -6.87
N GLY A 14 -10.71 -4.54 -7.97
CA GLY A 14 -11.35 -3.28 -8.37
C GLY A 14 -12.50 -2.85 -7.46
N GLY A 15 -13.26 -3.81 -6.93
CA GLY A 15 -14.30 -3.57 -5.93
C GLY A 15 -13.72 -3.07 -4.60
N TYR A 16 -12.60 -3.63 -4.17
CA TYR A 16 -11.89 -3.21 -2.96
C TYR A 16 -11.40 -1.75 -3.09
N LYS A 17 -10.81 -1.40 -4.24
CA LYS A 17 -10.44 -0.01 -4.53
C LYS A 17 -11.61 0.96 -4.36
N LYS A 18 -12.73 0.71 -5.04
CA LYS A 18 -13.93 1.57 -4.96
C LYS A 18 -14.49 1.65 -3.53
N TYR A 19 -14.44 0.55 -2.80
CA TYR A 19 -14.89 0.51 -1.40
C TYR A 19 -14.04 1.44 -0.51
N MET A 20 -12.71 1.41 -0.64
CA MET A 20 -11.83 2.30 0.11
C MET A 20 -12.04 3.77 -0.28
N GLU A 21 -12.21 4.05 -1.57
CA GLU A 21 -12.52 5.40 -2.08
C GLU A 21 -13.85 5.93 -1.54
N ASN A 22 -14.89 5.10 -1.48
CA ASN A 22 -16.18 5.47 -0.88
C ASN A 22 -16.10 5.76 0.62
N LYS A 23 -15.13 5.16 1.33
CA LYS A 23 -14.83 5.50 2.73
C LYS A 23 -14.01 6.78 2.88
N GLY A 24 -13.61 7.41 1.78
CA GLY A 24 -12.85 8.65 1.77
C GLY A 24 -11.33 8.45 1.82
N TYR A 25 -10.84 7.23 1.57
CA TYR A 25 -9.41 6.97 1.40
C TYR A 25 -9.00 7.16 -0.06
N LYS A 26 -7.76 7.62 -0.30
CA LYS A 26 -7.14 7.53 -1.62
C LYS A 26 -6.56 6.13 -1.78
N CYS A 27 -6.97 5.41 -2.82
CA CYS A 27 -6.50 4.05 -3.10
C CYS A 27 -5.76 4.00 -4.43
N ILE A 28 -4.46 3.72 -4.38
CA ILE A 28 -3.57 3.78 -5.54
C ILE A 28 -3.03 2.38 -5.82
N LYS A 29 -3.35 1.83 -7.00
CA LYS A 29 -2.80 0.53 -7.41
C LYS A 29 -1.30 0.66 -7.67
N LEU A 30 -0.50 -0.13 -6.97
CA LEU A 30 0.93 -0.23 -7.14
C LEU A 30 1.22 -1.01 -8.43
N SER A 31 1.55 -0.26 -9.48
CA SER A 31 1.95 -0.81 -10.76
C SER A 31 2.86 0.16 -11.48
N ARG A 32 3.66 -0.34 -12.43
CA ARG A 32 4.49 0.53 -13.27
C ARG A 32 3.66 1.57 -14.03
N ALA A 33 2.44 1.20 -14.46
CA ALA A 33 1.53 2.12 -15.15
C ALA A 33 1.10 3.31 -14.29
N ASN A 34 1.07 3.16 -12.95
CA ASN A 34 0.68 4.22 -12.03
C ASN A 34 1.87 4.92 -11.35
N ARG A 35 3.10 4.69 -11.82
CA ARG A 35 4.34 5.18 -11.19
C ARG A 35 4.28 6.69 -10.91
N GLU A 36 3.88 7.51 -11.89
CA GLU A 36 3.76 8.96 -11.72
C GLU A 36 2.73 9.36 -10.66
N SER A 37 1.57 8.69 -10.62
CA SER A 37 0.53 8.95 -9.61
C SER A 37 0.99 8.56 -8.20
N ILE A 38 1.77 7.48 -8.09
CA ILE A 38 2.39 7.03 -6.84
C ILE A 38 3.44 8.05 -6.38
N ILE A 39 4.37 8.44 -7.26
CA ILE A 39 5.37 9.48 -6.99
C ILE A 39 4.69 10.78 -6.57
N HIS A 40 3.67 11.21 -7.31
CA HIS A 40 2.92 12.43 -6.98
C HIS A 40 2.24 12.34 -5.61
N SER A 41 1.66 11.19 -5.26
CA SER A 41 1.02 11.00 -3.94
C SER A 41 2.04 10.99 -2.81
N PHE A 42 3.23 10.42 -3.02
CA PHE A 42 4.32 10.52 -2.06
C PHE A 42 4.90 11.93 -1.95
N LYS A 43 5.02 12.68 -3.06
CA LYS A 43 5.38 14.11 -3.04
C LYS A 43 4.34 14.93 -2.25
N TYR A 44 3.05 14.67 -2.44
CA TYR A 44 1.99 15.30 -1.65
C TYR A 44 2.13 14.99 -0.16
N LEU A 45 2.38 13.73 0.22
CA LEU A 45 2.64 13.36 1.61
C LEU A 45 3.89 14.07 2.17
N ARG A 46 4.98 14.10 1.41
CA ARG A 46 6.19 14.83 1.75
C ARG A 46 5.90 16.31 2.03
N ASP A 47 5.21 16.98 1.12
CA ASP A 47 4.91 18.41 1.23
C ASP A 47 3.95 18.70 2.40
N TYR A 48 3.07 17.74 2.74
CA TYR A 48 2.19 17.80 3.92
C TYR A 48 2.97 17.63 5.23
N TYR A 49 3.95 16.72 5.27
CA TYR A 49 4.79 16.45 6.43
C TYR A 49 6.10 17.26 6.46
N ASN A 50 6.13 18.44 5.83
CA ASN A 50 7.26 19.34 5.51
C ASN A 50 8.28 19.70 6.63
N HIS A 51 8.30 19.01 7.77
CA HIS A 51 9.20 19.20 8.90
C HIS A 51 10.27 18.12 9.08
N TRP A 52 10.31 17.06 8.26
CA TRP A 52 11.22 15.93 8.50
C TRP A 52 12.00 15.58 7.24
N ALA A 53 13.24 16.10 7.12
CA ALA A 53 14.16 15.78 6.02
C ALA A 53 14.40 14.25 5.86
N GLU A 54 14.28 13.49 6.95
CA GLU A 54 14.38 12.02 6.99
C GLU A 54 13.28 11.29 6.21
N ILE A 55 12.13 11.93 5.95
CA ILE A 55 11.03 11.33 5.17
C ILE A 55 11.41 11.21 3.68
N ASN A 56 12.33 12.02 3.15
CA ASN A 56 12.68 12.00 1.72
C ASN A 56 13.45 10.74 1.32
N ASP A 57 14.54 10.43 2.01
CA ASP A 57 15.34 9.21 1.77
C ASP A 57 14.51 7.95 2.06
N PHE A 58 13.66 8.04 3.07
CA PHE A 58 12.71 7.00 3.42
C PHE A 58 11.68 6.76 2.31
N LEU A 59 11.12 7.80 1.70
CA LEU A 59 10.13 7.68 0.62
C LEU A 59 10.72 7.20 -0.71
N ASP A 60 11.93 7.62 -1.06
CA ASP A 60 12.62 7.11 -2.24
C ASP A 60 13.00 5.63 -2.09
N PHE A 61 13.44 5.21 -0.89
CA PHE A 61 13.60 3.79 -0.54
C PHE A 61 12.27 3.01 -0.67
N LYS A 62 11.16 3.59 -0.22
CA LYS A 62 9.83 2.95 -0.27
C LYS A 62 9.31 2.80 -1.69
N LEU A 63 9.53 3.81 -2.53
CA LEU A 63 9.19 3.80 -3.95
C LEU A 63 9.92 2.68 -4.69
N GLU A 64 11.23 2.49 -4.47
CA GLU A 64 11.98 1.41 -5.11
C GLU A 64 11.42 0.01 -4.74
N LYS A 65 10.94 -0.15 -3.51
CA LYS A 65 10.39 -1.41 -2.99
C LYS A 65 8.97 -1.67 -3.49
N CYS A 66 8.15 -0.64 -3.70
CA CYS A 66 6.77 -0.73 -4.19
C CYS A 66 6.63 -1.19 -5.65
N PHE A 67 7.74 -1.32 -6.39
CA PHE A 67 7.73 -1.84 -7.76
C PHE A 67 8.46 -3.18 -7.92
N LYS A 68 8.90 -3.80 -6.82
CA LYS A 68 9.51 -5.13 -6.84
C LYS A 68 8.42 -6.20 -6.93
N VAL A 69 8.77 -7.33 -7.55
CA VAL A 69 7.90 -8.50 -7.61
C VAL A 69 7.48 -8.90 -6.19
N GLY A 70 6.19 -9.15 -6.00
CA GLY A 70 5.61 -9.48 -4.69
C GLY A 70 5.32 -8.29 -3.79
N SER A 71 5.43 -7.05 -4.29
CA SER A 71 4.93 -5.87 -3.57
C SER A 71 3.40 -5.95 -3.40
N PRO A 72 2.84 -5.30 -2.35
CA PRO A 72 1.39 -5.24 -2.14
C PRO A 72 0.65 -4.57 -3.30
N ASP A 73 -0.62 -4.91 -3.50
CA ASP A 73 -1.44 -4.37 -4.60
C ASP A 73 -1.69 -2.86 -4.52
N PHE A 74 -1.84 -2.31 -3.30
CA PHE A 74 -2.30 -0.94 -3.10
C PHE A 74 -1.49 -0.15 -2.08
N LEU A 75 -1.38 1.15 -2.33
CA LEU A 75 -1.11 2.18 -1.32
C LEU A 75 -2.43 2.85 -0.95
N ILE A 76 -2.76 2.82 0.33
CA ILE A 76 -3.94 3.47 0.89
C ILE A 76 -3.49 4.69 1.68
N ILE A 77 -4.17 5.82 1.51
CA ILE A 77 -3.89 7.09 2.20
C ILE A 77 -5.20 7.63 2.74
N ASP A 78 -5.23 8.03 4.01
CA ASP A 78 -6.39 8.70 4.63
C ASP A 78 -6.40 10.22 4.40
N ARG A 79 -7.45 10.88 4.90
CA ARG A 79 -7.65 12.32 4.72
C ARG A 79 -6.68 13.20 5.50
N ILE A 80 -6.00 12.64 6.50
CA ILE A 80 -5.05 13.35 7.36
C ILE A 80 -3.59 12.98 7.05
N GLY A 81 -3.36 12.16 6.01
CA GLY A 81 -2.05 11.82 5.49
C GLY A 81 -1.48 10.49 5.98
N ASN A 82 -2.16 9.74 6.86
CA ASN A 82 -1.68 8.42 7.25
C ASN A 82 -1.78 7.47 6.07
N TYR A 83 -0.83 6.53 5.97
CA TYR A 83 -0.77 5.61 4.85
C TYR A 83 -0.34 4.20 5.26
N TRP A 84 -0.76 3.22 4.47
CA TRP A 84 -0.38 1.82 4.62
C TRP A 84 -0.40 1.11 3.28
N LEU A 85 0.32 0.00 3.22
CA LEU A 85 0.30 -0.88 2.06
C LEU A 85 -0.76 -1.96 2.25
N CYS A 86 -1.48 -2.31 1.20
CA CYS A 86 -2.52 -3.32 1.25
C CYS A 86 -2.32 -4.35 0.14
N GLU A 87 -2.27 -5.62 0.54
CA GLU A 87 -2.35 -6.78 -0.35
C GLU A 87 -3.79 -7.28 -0.33
N PHE A 88 -4.39 -7.47 -1.50
CA PHE A 88 -5.74 -8.01 -1.63
C PHE A 88 -5.67 -9.50 -1.98
N LYS A 89 -6.36 -10.32 -1.17
CA LYS A 89 -6.47 -11.76 -1.41
C LYS A 89 -7.92 -12.17 -1.52
N SER A 90 -8.23 -12.85 -2.62
CA SER A 90 -9.54 -13.51 -2.77
C SER A 90 -9.63 -14.70 -1.83
N LYS A 91 -10.85 -15.16 -1.56
CA LYS A 91 -11.07 -16.38 -0.79
C LYS A 91 -10.32 -17.56 -1.44
N ASN A 92 -9.46 -18.23 -0.66
CA ASN A 92 -8.54 -19.29 -1.08
C ASN A 92 -7.34 -18.86 -1.94
N ASP A 93 -7.10 -17.56 -2.13
CA ASP A 93 -5.84 -17.05 -2.67
C ASP A 93 -4.84 -16.89 -1.51
N PHE A 94 -3.66 -17.50 -1.67
CA PHE A 94 -2.61 -17.48 -0.66
C PHE A 94 -1.50 -16.51 -1.07
N LEU A 95 -0.74 -16.03 -0.09
CA LEU A 95 0.46 -15.26 -0.40
C LEU A 95 1.44 -16.14 -1.18
N SER A 96 1.87 -15.64 -2.33
CA SER A 96 2.93 -16.29 -3.11
C SER A 96 4.27 -16.22 -2.38
N VAL A 97 5.22 -17.09 -2.77
CA VAL A 97 6.59 -17.08 -2.24
C VAL A 97 7.25 -15.70 -2.41
N ASN A 98 6.99 -15.02 -3.52
CA ASN A 98 7.51 -13.68 -3.76
C ASN A 98 6.91 -12.63 -2.82
N GLN A 99 5.62 -12.73 -2.51
CA GLN A 99 4.95 -11.83 -1.57
C GLN A 99 5.45 -12.05 -0.14
N LEU A 100 5.56 -13.30 0.29
CA LEU A 100 6.16 -13.64 1.59
C LEU A 100 7.61 -13.14 1.70
N SER A 101 8.41 -13.32 0.64
CA SER A 101 9.79 -12.82 0.59
C SER A 101 9.86 -11.29 0.63
N TRP A 102 8.90 -10.61 -0.01
CA TRP A 102 8.79 -9.16 0.05
C TRP A 102 8.43 -8.71 1.47
N LEU A 103 7.44 -9.32 2.12
CA LEU A 103 7.05 -9.00 3.49
C LEU A 103 8.23 -9.18 4.46
N LYS A 104 8.93 -10.31 4.38
CA LYS A 104 10.10 -10.60 5.23
C LYS A 104 11.22 -9.57 5.07
N ARG A 105 11.53 -9.17 3.83
CA ARG A 105 12.58 -8.15 3.56
C ARG A 105 12.21 -6.74 4.02
N ASN A 106 10.95 -6.51 4.37
CA ASN A 106 10.41 -5.21 4.72
C ASN A 106 9.71 -5.23 6.08
N GLU A 107 9.95 -6.25 6.91
CA GLU A 107 9.32 -6.40 8.24
C GLU A 107 9.72 -5.28 9.20
N GLU A 108 10.94 -4.77 9.04
CA GLU A 108 11.52 -3.66 9.80
C GLU A 108 11.01 -2.28 9.34
N LEU A 109 10.27 -2.22 8.22
CA LEU A 109 9.69 -0.96 7.80
C LEU A 109 8.60 -0.54 8.80
N PRO A 110 8.57 0.74 9.23
CA PRO A 110 7.47 1.28 10.02
C PRO A 110 6.29 1.60 9.09
N ILE A 111 5.92 0.65 8.23
CA ILE A 111 4.69 0.65 7.46
C ILE A 111 3.76 -0.39 8.06
N GLU A 112 2.49 -0.03 8.13
CA GLU A 112 1.42 -0.99 8.31
C GLU A 112 1.16 -1.72 7.00
N ILE A 113 1.14 -3.04 7.04
CA ILE A 113 0.75 -3.86 5.89
C ILE A 113 -0.54 -4.54 6.25
N THR A 114 -1.58 -4.31 5.46
CA THR A 114 -2.88 -4.97 5.62
C THR A 114 -3.05 -6.05 4.55
N ILE A 115 -3.37 -7.27 4.96
CA ILE A 115 -3.89 -8.29 4.04
C ILE A 115 -5.41 -8.23 4.13
N ALA A 116 -6.07 -7.81 3.06
CA ALA A 116 -7.53 -7.79 2.97
C ALA A 116 -8.01 -9.08 2.31
N VAL A 117 -8.73 -9.91 3.07
CA VAL A 117 -9.27 -11.20 2.60
C VAL A 117 -10.78 -11.08 2.39
N ASP A 118 -11.28 -11.60 1.25
CA ASP A 118 -12.71 -11.85 0.99
C ASP A 118 -13.29 -12.99 1.87
#